data_AF-A0A2H5EWR8-F1
#
_entry.id   AF-A0A2H5EWR8-F1
#
_cell.length_a   1.000
_cell.length_b   1.000
_cell.length_c   1.000
_cell.angle_alpha   90.00
_cell.angle_beta   90.00
_cell.angle_gamma   90.00
#
_symmetry.space_group_name_H-M   'P 1'
#
loop_
_entity.id
_entity.type
_entity.pdbx_description
1 polymer ?
#
loop_
_entity_poly.entity_id
_entity_poly.type
_entity_poly.pdbx_seq_one_letter_code
_entity_poly.pdbx_strand_id
1 'polypeptide(L)'
;MALAQALDLVCAEAARVPDGQWVREIGNWSPYQFEERRIPTVQELNEAAPDTPTFVLFLYSMGFLNAAGVEAMGLTPETETAPGTRIEFADGGAILHAEPNPAILYKVIADLPQLSAVEAEDFLEWIAGNEVSLNADANIDHGYELEGAGELLAHSVGDWENFMAPAPDLAQRKDEGQNPEGDLHRIKTLLVEVGWPLRQHATYGDSIGLIMDVFERVNEEQGKLAPRWFIDHAETIHDAELERIKALGGGSAIQNRMAFGGEYFAERYGPKAAAHAPPLREMLDMDIPVGGTQHFAEDNKLSRMSPVVTYEAARQGQ
;
A
#
# COMPACT_ATOMS: atom_id res chain seq x y z
N MET A 1 5.17 -13.93 -18.51
CA MET A 1 6.29 -12.96 -18.49
C MET A 1 7.46 -13.63 -17.82
N ALA A 2 8.70 -13.37 -18.25
CA ALA A 2 9.88 -13.94 -17.58
C ALA A 2 10.28 -13.09 -16.37
N LEU A 3 10.81 -13.71 -15.31
CA LEU A 3 11.33 -12.99 -14.14
C LEU A 3 12.46 -12.02 -14.51
N ALA A 4 13.23 -12.31 -15.57
CA ALA A 4 14.22 -11.37 -16.08
C ALA A 4 13.60 -10.02 -16.51
N GLN A 5 12.43 -10.05 -17.15
CA GLN A 5 11.73 -8.83 -17.57
C GLN A 5 11.22 -8.02 -16.36
N ALA A 6 10.94 -8.72 -15.27
CA ALA A 6 10.55 -8.16 -14.00
C ALA A 6 11.75 -7.41 -13.35
N LEU A 7 12.92 -8.04 -13.34
CA LEU A 7 14.17 -7.45 -12.85
C LEU A 7 14.66 -6.28 -13.71
N ASP A 8 14.40 -6.30 -15.02
CA ASP A 8 14.69 -5.17 -15.91
C ASP A 8 13.94 -3.90 -15.48
N LEU A 9 12.77 -4.04 -14.86
CA LEU A 9 12.06 -2.90 -14.29
C LEU A 9 12.65 -2.41 -12.99
N VAL A 10 13.11 -3.34 -12.15
CA VAL A 10 13.86 -2.99 -10.93
C VAL A 10 15.08 -2.17 -11.32
N CYS A 11 15.79 -2.58 -12.36
CA CYS A 11 16.93 -1.83 -12.90
C CYS A 11 16.51 -0.48 -13.48
N ALA A 12 15.48 -0.45 -14.32
CA ALA A 12 14.97 0.80 -14.90
C ALA A 12 14.48 1.78 -13.82
N GLU A 13 13.95 1.27 -12.72
CA GLU A 13 13.53 2.01 -11.53
C GLU A 13 14.69 2.50 -10.69
N ALA A 14 15.67 1.65 -10.40
CA ALA A 14 16.89 2.02 -9.70
C ALA A 14 17.65 3.17 -10.38
N ALA A 15 17.61 3.24 -11.70
CA ALA A 15 18.26 4.28 -12.50
C ALA A 15 17.57 5.66 -12.43
N ARG A 16 16.37 5.75 -11.86
CA ARG A 16 15.53 6.96 -11.89
C ARG A 16 15.02 7.42 -10.54
N VAL A 17 15.04 6.59 -9.49
CA VAL A 17 14.72 7.06 -8.14
C VAL A 17 15.71 8.16 -7.72
N PRO A 18 15.22 9.29 -7.16
CA PRO A 18 16.09 10.35 -6.68
C PRO A 18 17.05 9.89 -5.58
N ASP A 19 18.18 10.59 -5.41
CA ASP A 19 19.10 10.33 -4.31
C ASP A 19 18.37 10.32 -2.95
N GLY A 20 18.59 9.26 -2.18
CA GLY A 20 17.93 9.05 -0.89
C GLY A 20 16.56 8.38 -0.96
N GLN A 21 16.02 8.09 -2.15
CA GLN A 21 14.81 7.28 -2.35
C GLN A 21 15.18 5.82 -2.65
N TRP A 22 14.18 4.94 -2.51
CA TRP A 22 14.35 3.48 -2.62
C TRP A 22 13.52 2.92 -3.77
N VAL A 23 14.04 1.87 -4.41
CA VAL A 23 13.21 0.99 -5.21
C VAL A 23 12.39 0.12 -4.27
N ARG A 24 11.08 0.10 -4.47
CA ARG A 24 10.16 -0.65 -3.61
C ARG A 24 9.12 -1.38 -4.45
N GLU A 25 8.99 -2.69 -4.21
CA GLU A 25 7.84 -3.52 -4.61
C GLU A 25 7.20 -4.05 -3.34
N ILE A 26 5.98 -3.66 -3.02
CA ILE A 26 5.32 -3.98 -1.76
C ILE A 26 4.08 -4.83 -2.06
N GLY A 27 4.30 -6.08 -2.48
CA GLY A 27 3.24 -7.05 -2.70
C GLY A 27 2.62 -6.99 -4.09
N ASN A 28 1.42 -7.56 -4.22
CA ASN A 28 0.64 -7.69 -5.45
C ASN A 28 1.24 -8.53 -6.60
N TRP A 29 2.41 -9.16 -6.42
CA TRP A 29 3.02 -10.08 -7.38
C TRP A 29 3.03 -11.53 -6.87
N SER A 30 3.11 -12.49 -7.80
CA SER A 30 3.13 -13.92 -7.51
C SER A 30 4.20 -14.64 -8.32
N PRO A 31 4.99 -15.56 -7.73
CA PRO A 31 5.91 -16.42 -8.48
C PRO A 31 5.25 -17.11 -9.67
N TYR A 32 3.95 -17.44 -9.56
CA TYR A 32 3.20 -18.18 -10.57
C TYR A 32 2.89 -17.40 -11.84
N GLN A 33 3.06 -16.07 -11.86
CA GLN A 33 2.93 -15.29 -13.10
C GLN A 33 4.20 -15.32 -13.96
N PHE A 34 5.31 -15.76 -13.38
CA PHE A 34 6.58 -15.92 -14.09
C PHE A 34 6.68 -17.30 -14.73
N GLU A 35 7.34 -17.36 -15.89
CA GLU A 35 7.62 -18.62 -16.58
C GLU A 35 8.43 -19.59 -15.70
N GLU A 36 9.34 -19.04 -14.89
CA GLU A 36 10.22 -19.77 -13.98
C GLU A 36 9.54 -20.24 -12.70
N ARG A 37 8.35 -19.72 -12.37
CA ARG A 37 7.58 -20.06 -11.16
C ARG A 37 8.36 -19.95 -9.86
N ARG A 38 9.20 -18.93 -9.73
CA ARG A 38 10.05 -18.68 -8.56
C ARG A 38 10.10 -17.20 -8.19
N ILE A 39 10.57 -16.94 -6.98
CA ILE A 39 10.92 -15.60 -6.46
C ILE A 39 12.31 -15.16 -6.96
N PRO A 40 12.61 -13.84 -7.00
CA PRO A 40 13.95 -13.34 -7.24
C PRO A 40 14.91 -13.71 -6.09
N THR A 41 16.19 -13.81 -6.40
CA THR A 41 17.26 -13.98 -5.40
C THR A 41 17.85 -12.62 -5.00
N VAL A 42 18.53 -12.57 -3.85
CA VAL A 42 19.22 -11.34 -3.41
C VAL A 42 20.32 -10.94 -4.40
N GLN A 43 21.05 -11.91 -4.95
CA GLN A 43 22.03 -11.64 -6.01
C GLN A 43 21.39 -10.98 -7.23
N GLU A 44 20.23 -11.46 -7.69
CA GLU A 44 19.52 -10.86 -8.83
C GLU A 44 19.07 -9.42 -8.54
N LEU A 45 18.67 -9.12 -7.30
CA LEU A 45 18.34 -7.75 -6.89
C LEU A 45 19.59 -6.86 -6.81
N ASN A 46 20.72 -7.38 -6.33
CA ASN A 46 22.00 -6.68 -6.35
C ASN A 46 22.45 -6.35 -7.77
N GLU A 47 22.27 -7.28 -8.71
CA GLU A 47 22.61 -7.07 -10.12
C GLU A 47 21.67 -6.05 -10.79
N ALA A 48 20.38 -6.08 -10.46
CA ALA A 48 19.40 -5.14 -11.00
C ALA A 48 19.59 -3.71 -10.45
N ALA A 49 19.92 -3.57 -9.16
CA ALA A 49 20.02 -2.29 -8.48
C ALA A 49 21.24 -2.28 -7.53
N PRO A 50 22.48 -2.14 -8.05
CA PRO A 50 23.68 -2.31 -7.23
C PRO A 50 23.88 -1.19 -6.20
N ASP A 51 23.61 0.05 -6.60
CA ASP A 51 23.91 1.25 -5.80
C ASP A 51 22.65 1.88 -5.18
N THR A 52 21.46 1.38 -5.54
CA THR A 52 20.18 1.94 -5.11
C THR A 52 19.51 0.99 -4.11
N PRO A 53 19.22 1.43 -2.87
CA PRO A 53 18.49 0.62 -1.89
C PRO A 53 17.18 0.07 -2.47
N THR A 54 17.00 -1.24 -2.39
CA THR A 54 15.87 -1.95 -2.99
C THR A 54 15.21 -2.89 -2.00
N PHE A 55 13.88 -2.80 -1.89
CA PHE A 55 13.05 -3.68 -1.08
C PHE A 55 11.94 -4.33 -1.92
N VAL A 56 11.86 -5.66 -1.91
CA VAL A 56 10.80 -6.43 -2.57
C VAL A 56 10.07 -7.29 -1.53
N LEU A 57 8.76 -7.08 -1.35
CA LEU A 57 7.91 -7.82 -0.42
C LEU A 57 7.19 -8.95 -1.12
N PHE A 58 7.22 -10.15 -0.56
CA PHE A 58 6.40 -11.30 -0.98
C PHE A 58 5.34 -11.65 0.07
N LEU A 59 4.09 -11.28 -0.22
CA LEU A 59 2.87 -11.63 0.53
C LEU A 59 2.97 -11.51 2.05
N TYR A 60 3.66 -10.48 2.56
CA TYR A 60 3.94 -10.27 3.99
C TYR A 60 4.54 -11.50 4.71
N SER A 61 5.09 -12.45 3.95
CA SER A 61 5.73 -13.67 4.44
C SER A 61 7.25 -13.54 4.36
N MET A 62 7.74 -12.84 3.33
CA MET A 62 9.14 -12.55 3.14
C MET A 62 9.35 -11.14 2.59
N GLY A 63 10.49 -10.54 2.91
CA GLY A 63 10.99 -9.32 2.28
C GLY A 63 12.42 -9.53 1.81
N PHE A 64 12.79 -8.94 0.68
CA PHE A 64 14.11 -9.09 0.07
C PHE A 64 14.76 -7.71 -0.02
N LEU A 65 15.94 -7.59 0.57
CA LEU A 65 16.78 -6.41 0.52
C LEU A 65 18.04 -6.72 -0.28
N ASN A 66 18.38 -5.84 -1.21
CA ASN A 66 19.71 -5.84 -1.81
C ASN A 66 20.76 -5.32 -0.80
N ALA A 67 22.04 -5.34 -1.19
CA ALA A 67 23.15 -4.90 -0.36
C ALA A 67 23.05 -3.42 0.03
N ALA A 68 22.68 -2.55 -0.92
CA ALA A 68 22.47 -1.13 -0.64
C ALA A 68 21.33 -0.90 0.37
N GLY A 69 20.27 -1.71 0.34
CA GLY A 69 19.17 -1.65 1.32
C GLY A 69 19.59 -2.10 2.72
N VAL A 70 20.36 -3.18 2.82
CA VAL A 70 20.95 -3.63 4.09
C VAL A 70 21.86 -2.54 4.69
N GLU A 71 22.71 -1.92 3.88
CA GLU A 71 23.58 -0.83 4.29
C GLU A 71 22.79 0.39 4.75
N ALA A 72 21.80 0.83 3.96
CA ALA A 72 20.99 2.00 4.26
C ALA A 72 20.18 1.85 5.56
N MET A 73 19.74 0.62 5.89
CA MET A 73 19.07 0.33 7.17
C MET A 73 20.04 0.01 8.31
N GLY A 74 21.33 -0.12 8.05
CA GLY A 74 22.33 -0.51 9.04
C GLY A 74 22.08 -1.90 9.65
N LEU A 75 21.53 -2.84 8.87
CA LEU A 75 21.25 -4.19 9.35
C LEU A 75 22.54 -4.99 9.49
N THR A 76 22.70 -5.69 10.61
CA THR A 76 23.81 -6.59 10.89
C THR A 76 23.30 -7.93 11.43
N PRO A 77 24.13 -8.98 11.48
CA PRO A 77 23.76 -10.24 12.14
C PRO A 77 23.32 -10.10 13.60
N GLU A 78 23.66 -8.99 14.25
CA GLU A 78 23.28 -8.65 15.62
C GLU A 78 21.99 -7.82 15.72
N THR A 79 21.37 -7.44 14.60
CA THR A 79 20.12 -6.67 14.61
C THR A 79 19.01 -7.47 15.30
N GLU A 80 18.42 -6.89 16.34
CA GLU A 80 17.27 -7.46 17.03
C GLU A 80 16.02 -7.43 16.14
N THR A 81 15.28 -8.54 16.13
CA THR A 81 14.04 -8.71 15.36
C THR A 81 12.84 -8.89 16.29
N ALA A 82 11.64 -8.69 15.74
CA ALA A 82 10.42 -9.01 16.48
C ALA A 82 10.37 -10.51 16.84
N PRO A 83 9.77 -10.90 17.98
CA PRO A 83 9.75 -12.29 18.43
C PRO A 83 9.30 -13.27 17.33
N GLY A 84 10.15 -14.27 17.07
CA GLY A 84 9.92 -15.32 16.07
C GLY A 84 10.49 -15.00 14.67
N THR A 85 10.54 -13.73 14.29
CA THR A 85 11.00 -13.31 12.96
C THR A 85 12.54 -13.37 12.85
N ARG A 86 13.09 -13.50 11.64
CA ARG A 86 14.54 -13.61 11.43
C ARG A 86 15.01 -12.88 10.17
N ILE A 87 16.28 -12.50 10.17
CA ILE A 87 17.01 -11.98 9.00
C ILE A 87 18.00 -13.04 8.55
N GLU A 88 17.98 -13.37 7.27
CA GLU A 88 18.94 -14.24 6.60
C GLU A 88 19.79 -13.38 5.65
N PHE A 89 21.06 -13.17 5.98
CA PHE A 89 21.98 -12.43 5.12
C PHE A 89 22.51 -13.31 3.99
N ALA A 90 22.46 -12.80 2.76
CA ALA A 90 22.93 -13.49 1.57
C ALA A 90 23.47 -12.48 0.56
N ASP A 91 24.63 -12.75 -0.04
CA ASP A 91 25.23 -11.92 -1.09
C ASP A 91 25.35 -10.42 -0.73
N GLY A 92 25.56 -10.11 0.56
CA GLY A 92 25.62 -8.74 1.08
C GLY A 92 24.26 -8.07 1.29
N GLY A 93 23.17 -8.61 0.73
CA GLY A 93 21.80 -8.23 1.06
C GLY A 93 21.17 -9.17 2.11
N ALA A 94 19.84 -9.20 2.18
CA ALA A 94 19.12 -9.99 3.17
C ALA A 94 17.71 -10.44 2.73
N ILE A 95 17.28 -11.56 3.31
CA ILE A 95 15.91 -12.06 3.28
C ILE A 95 15.33 -11.94 4.69
N LEU A 96 14.23 -11.22 4.81
CA LEU A 96 13.46 -11.01 6.04
C LEU A 96 12.35 -12.05 6.09
N HIS A 97 12.33 -12.91 7.11
CA HIS A 97 11.31 -13.96 7.26
C HIS A 97 10.29 -13.55 8.33
N ALA A 98 9.03 -13.37 7.91
CA ALA A 98 7.90 -12.94 8.76
C ALA A 98 7.13 -14.13 9.35
N GLU A 99 7.86 -14.98 10.06
CA GLU A 99 7.27 -16.13 10.76
C GLU A 99 7.42 -15.89 12.27
N PRO A 100 6.37 -15.97 13.09
CA PRO A 100 4.98 -16.27 12.75
C PRO A 100 4.16 -15.02 12.36
N ASN A 101 4.75 -13.83 12.30
CA ASN A 101 4.02 -12.57 12.11
C ASN A 101 4.79 -11.56 11.22
N PRO A 102 4.08 -10.60 10.60
CA PRO A 102 4.66 -9.64 9.64
C PRO A 102 5.41 -8.45 10.27
N ALA A 103 5.63 -8.41 11.59
CA ALA A 103 6.17 -7.21 12.26
C ALA A 103 7.50 -6.72 11.69
N ILE A 104 8.39 -7.63 11.29
CA ILE A 104 9.69 -7.27 10.69
C ILE A 104 9.53 -6.54 9.35
N LEU A 105 8.50 -6.88 8.58
CA LEU A 105 8.23 -6.28 7.27
C LEU A 105 7.54 -4.92 7.44
N TYR A 106 6.57 -4.81 8.36
CA TYR A 106 5.96 -3.52 8.71
C TYR A 106 6.99 -2.52 9.21
N LYS A 107 7.98 -2.97 9.99
CA LYS A 107 9.07 -2.10 10.43
C LYS A 107 9.86 -1.55 9.24
N VAL A 108 10.23 -2.40 8.27
CA VAL A 108 10.97 -1.95 7.07
C VAL A 108 10.15 -0.95 6.29
N ILE A 109 8.88 -1.25 6.03
CA ILE A 109 7.96 -0.36 5.29
C ILE A 109 7.85 1.00 5.99
N ALA A 110 7.69 1.02 7.32
CA ALA A 110 7.61 2.25 8.09
C ALA A 110 8.93 3.06 8.09
N ASP A 111 10.07 2.38 8.01
CA ASP A 111 11.41 2.99 7.98
C ASP A 111 11.82 3.45 6.55
N LEU A 112 11.05 3.11 5.50
CA LEU A 112 11.34 3.57 4.14
C LEU A 112 11.23 5.11 4.03
N PRO A 113 12.08 5.75 3.21
CA PRO A 113 11.96 7.18 2.94
C PRO A 113 10.55 7.53 2.46
N GLN A 114 10.04 8.65 2.98
CA GLN A 114 8.75 9.18 2.58
C GLN A 114 8.83 9.62 1.11
N LEU A 115 7.80 9.32 0.32
CA LEU A 115 7.72 9.84 -1.05
C LEU A 115 7.57 11.36 -1.01
N SER A 116 8.25 12.04 -1.94
CA SER A 116 8.09 13.48 -2.13
C SER A 116 6.76 13.81 -2.85
N ALA A 117 6.37 15.09 -2.84
CA ALA A 117 5.11 15.67 -3.37
C ALA A 117 4.79 15.47 -4.88
N VAL A 118 5.39 14.48 -5.53
CA VAL A 118 5.22 14.12 -6.96
C VAL A 118 4.07 13.12 -7.17
N GLU A 119 3.50 12.55 -6.10
CA GLU A 119 2.45 11.50 -6.15
C GLU A 119 1.25 11.85 -7.05
N ALA A 120 0.83 13.11 -7.14
CA ALA A 120 -0.26 13.48 -8.06
C ALA A 120 0.12 13.44 -9.54
N GLU A 121 1.35 13.81 -9.87
CA GLU A 121 1.88 13.68 -11.25
C GLU A 121 2.03 12.20 -11.60
N ASP A 122 2.32 11.41 -10.59
CA ASP A 122 2.47 9.98 -10.71
C ASP A 122 1.15 9.29 -11.10
N PHE A 123 0.06 9.64 -10.42
CA PHE A 123 -1.27 9.18 -10.81
C PHE A 123 -1.69 9.65 -12.20
N LEU A 124 -1.30 10.85 -12.65
CA LEU A 124 -1.64 11.33 -14.00
C LEU A 124 -1.07 10.41 -15.09
N GLU A 125 0.18 10.00 -14.94
CA GLU A 125 0.85 9.14 -15.90
C GLU A 125 0.35 7.70 -15.81
N TRP A 126 0.10 7.23 -14.59
CA TRP A 126 -0.57 5.95 -14.35
C TRP A 126 -1.88 5.84 -15.12
N ILE A 127 -2.75 6.85 -14.97
CA ILE A 127 -4.05 6.94 -15.65
C ILE A 127 -3.84 6.97 -17.17
N ALA A 128 -2.82 7.66 -17.67
CA ALA A 128 -2.55 7.74 -19.10
C ALA A 128 -2.08 6.41 -19.71
N GLY A 129 -1.43 5.55 -18.92
CA GLY A 129 -0.91 4.25 -19.35
C GLY A 129 -1.85 3.06 -19.14
N ASN A 130 -2.97 3.26 -18.45
CA ASN A 130 -3.87 2.19 -18.02
C ASN A 130 -5.34 2.48 -18.34
N GLU A 131 -6.14 1.43 -18.39
CA GLU A 131 -7.59 1.52 -18.56
C GLU A 131 -8.27 0.67 -17.48
N VAL A 132 -9.44 1.12 -17.02
CA VAL A 132 -10.27 0.32 -16.10
C VAL A 132 -10.73 -0.95 -16.82
N SER A 133 -10.69 -2.06 -16.10
CA SER A 133 -10.93 -3.43 -16.57
C SER A 133 -9.90 -3.93 -17.58
N LEU A 134 -8.70 -3.33 -17.62
CA LEU A 134 -7.57 -3.91 -18.33
C LEU A 134 -7.22 -5.26 -17.70
N ASN A 135 -7.35 -6.34 -18.48
CA ASN A 135 -6.89 -7.66 -18.08
C ASN A 135 -5.43 -7.87 -18.53
N ALA A 136 -4.52 -7.93 -17.57
CA ALA A 136 -3.10 -8.16 -17.82
C ALA A 136 -2.73 -9.64 -18.04
N ASP A 137 -3.67 -10.58 -17.85
CA ASP A 137 -3.47 -11.98 -18.22
C ASP A 137 -3.80 -12.22 -19.70
N ALA A 138 -2.81 -12.67 -20.46
CA ALA A 138 -2.99 -12.97 -21.88
C ALA A 138 -3.79 -14.26 -22.15
N ASN A 139 -4.01 -15.11 -21.14
CA ASN A 139 -4.49 -16.48 -21.30
C ASN A 139 -5.79 -16.78 -20.53
N ILE A 140 -6.28 -15.87 -19.69
CA ILE A 140 -7.47 -16.06 -18.87
C ILE A 140 -8.38 -14.85 -19.04
N ASP A 141 -9.67 -15.07 -19.36
CA ASP A 141 -10.64 -13.99 -19.64
C ASP A 141 -10.83 -12.98 -18.49
N HIS A 142 -10.64 -13.43 -17.24
CA HIS A 142 -10.67 -12.62 -16.01
C HIS A 142 -9.54 -13.09 -15.06
N GLY A 143 -8.29 -12.87 -15.48
CA GLY A 143 -7.11 -13.26 -14.71
C GLY A 143 -6.67 -12.16 -13.76
N TYR A 144 -6.29 -11.01 -14.34
CA TYR A 144 -5.71 -9.88 -13.62
C TYR A 144 -6.31 -8.57 -14.10
N GLU A 145 -7.47 -8.21 -13.56
CA GLU A 145 -8.21 -7.02 -13.97
C GLU A 145 -7.89 -5.82 -13.10
N LEU A 146 -7.46 -4.73 -13.74
CA LEU A 146 -7.29 -3.46 -13.07
C LEU A 146 -8.65 -2.76 -12.91
N GLU A 147 -9.24 -2.81 -11.72
CA GLU A 147 -10.60 -2.32 -11.48
C GLU A 147 -10.68 -0.91 -10.85
N GLY A 148 -9.55 -0.29 -10.51
CA GLY A 148 -9.52 1.03 -9.88
C GLY A 148 -8.15 1.40 -9.31
N ALA A 149 -8.08 2.55 -8.64
CA ALA A 149 -6.89 3.06 -7.94
C ALA A 149 -6.95 2.80 -6.42
N GLY A 150 -5.80 2.73 -5.75
CA GLY A 150 -5.68 2.45 -4.30
C GLY A 150 -5.14 1.04 -4.04
N GLU A 151 -4.82 0.64 -2.80
CA GLU A 151 -5.36 1.13 -1.52
C GLU A 151 -4.67 2.37 -0.91
N LEU A 152 -3.40 2.67 -1.23
CA LEU A 152 -2.69 3.83 -0.65
C LEU A 152 -2.54 4.97 -1.67
N LEU A 153 -3.46 5.94 -1.64
CA LEU A 153 -3.48 7.03 -2.64
C LEU A 153 -2.49 8.16 -2.35
N ALA A 154 -2.25 8.51 -1.08
CA ALA A 154 -1.26 9.51 -0.70
C ALA A 154 -0.53 9.02 0.54
N HIS A 155 0.79 9.04 0.51
CA HIS A 155 1.58 8.54 1.63
C HIS A 155 1.37 9.36 2.91
N SER A 156 1.21 10.68 2.77
CA SER A 156 1.03 11.61 3.90
C SER A 156 -0.24 11.36 4.71
N VAL A 157 -1.27 10.72 4.13
CA VAL A 157 -2.49 10.30 4.84
C VAL A 157 -2.46 8.82 5.28
N GLY A 158 -1.49 8.04 4.81
CA GLY A 158 -1.42 6.61 5.06
C GLY A 158 -1.34 6.26 6.54
N ASP A 159 -2.19 5.34 7.00
CA ASP A 159 -1.99 4.67 8.28
C ASP A 159 -1.61 3.20 8.11
N TRP A 160 -1.30 2.52 9.22
CA TRP A 160 -0.67 1.21 9.19
C TRP A 160 -1.46 0.17 9.95
N GLU A 161 -1.49 -1.04 9.40
CA GLU A 161 -2.19 -2.21 9.94
C GLU A 161 -1.51 -2.89 11.14
N ASN A 162 -0.62 -2.18 11.81
CA ASN A 162 0.18 -2.74 12.88
C ASN A 162 -0.37 -2.38 14.26
N PHE A 163 -1.24 -3.23 14.80
CA PHE A 163 -1.78 -3.05 16.16
C PHE A 163 -0.73 -3.17 17.27
N MET A 164 0.52 -3.55 16.96
CA MET A 164 1.63 -3.54 17.91
C MET A 164 2.33 -2.18 17.99
N ALA A 165 2.12 -1.30 17.02
CA ALA A 165 2.63 0.07 17.01
C ALA A 165 1.55 1.08 17.44
N PRO A 166 1.92 2.29 17.90
CA PRO A 166 0.97 3.39 18.04
C PRO A 166 0.31 3.72 16.69
N ALA A 167 -0.94 4.18 16.73
CA ALA A 167 -1.56 4.77 15.55
C ALA A 167 -0.75 6.00 15.09
N PRO A 168 -0.68 6.28 13.77
CA PRO A 168 0.02 7.45 13.27
C PRO A 168 -0.57 8.77 13.79
N ASP A 169 0.31 9.73 14.06
CA ASP A 169 -0.09 11.08 14.44
C ASP A 169 -0.07 12.00 13.21
N LEU A 170 -1.25 12.23 12.63
CA LEU A 170 -1.41 13.09 11.46
C LEU A 170 -1.16 14.57 11.78
N ALA A 171 -1.30 15.00 13.04
CA ALA A 171 -0.96 16.35 13.45
C ALA A 171 0.56 16.54 13.47
N GLN A 172 1.30 15.56 13.99
CA GLN A 172 2.77 15.55 13.93
C GLN A 172 3.27 15.63 12.49
N ARG A 173 2.67 14.88 11.55
CA ARG A 173 3.07 14.96 10.12
C ARG A 173 2.94 16.37 9.55
N LYS A 174 1.88 17.09 9.93
CA LYS A 174 1.68 18.50 9.52
C LYS A 174 2.73 19.41 10.14
N ASP A 175 3.05 19.21 11.42
CA ASP A 175 4.12 19.96 12.10
C ASP A 175 5.50 19.71 11.46
N GLU A 176 5.70 18.52 10.90
CA GLU A 176 6.89 18.14 10.10
C GLU A 176 6.85 18.67 8.66
N GLY A 177 5.80 19.42 8.29
CA GLY A 177 5.68 20.13 7.01
C GLY A 177 4.95 19.34 5.91
N GLN A 178 4.31 18.22 6.23
CA GLN A 178 3.48 17.48 5.28
C GLN A 178 2.11 18.14 5.10
N ASN A 179 1.41 17.83 4.00
CA ASN A 179 0.06 18.33 3.73
C ASN A 179 -0.91 17.20 3.35
N PRO A 180 -1.27 16.31 4.30
CA PRO A 180 -2.11 15.14 4.03
C PRO A 180 -3.40 15.46 3.27
N GLU A 181 -4.09 16.54 3.65
CA GLU A 181 -5.32 16.97 2.99
C GLU A 181 -5.08 17.41 1.54
N GLY A 182 -4.04 18.21 1.31
CA GLY A 182 -3.74 18.72 -0.02
C GLY A 182 -3.24 17.64 -0.97
N ASP A 183 -2.39 16.75 -0.48
CA ASP A 183 -1.82 15.65 -1.26
C ASP A 183 -2.92 14.68 -1.70
N LEU A 184 -3.75 14.22 -0.76
CA LEU A 184 -4.88 13.35 -1.06
C LEU A 184 -5.92 14.05 -1.95
N HIS A 185 -6.23 15.32 -1.69
CA HIS A 185 -7.20 16.09 -2.49
C HIS A 185 -6.81 16.17 -3.96
N ARG A 186 -5.52 16.42 -4.24
CA ARG A 186 -5.03 16.52 -5.61
C ARG A 186 -5.18 15.19 -6.35
N ILE A 187 -4.75 14.08 -5.74
CA ILE A 187 -4.83 12.74 -6.33
C ILE A 187 -6.29 12.30 -6.52
N LYS A 188 -7.11 12.52 -5.50
CA LYS A 188 -8.53 12.18 -5.52
C LYS A 188 -9.29 12.95 -6.60
N THR A 189 -9.00 14.25 -6.76
CA THR A 189 -9.60 15.09 -7.80
C THR A 189 -9.31 14.53 -9.18
N LEU A 190 -8.05 14.18 -9.46
CA LEU A 190 -7.64 13.60 -10.74
C LEU A 190 -8.43 12.33 -11.05
N LEU A 191 -8.48 11.38 -10.13
CA LEU A 191 -9.21 10.11 -10.30
C LEU A 191 -10.71 10.29 -10.51
N VAL A 192 -11.33 11.26 -9.82
CA VAL A 192 -12.75 11.59 -9.96
C VAL A 192 -13.05 12.26 -11.31
N GLU A 193 -12.17 13.14 -11.79
CA GLU A 193 -12.29 13.80 -13.09
C GLU A 193 -12.30 12.77 -14.23
N VAL A 194 -11.39 11.81 -14.19
CA VAL A 194 -11.29 10.72 -15.18
C VAL A 194 -12.25 9.56 -14.92
N GLY A 195 -13.01 9.59 -13.82
CA GLY A 195 -14.08 8.63 -13.53
C GLY A 195 -13.62 7.25 -13.08
N TRP A 196 -12.41 7.14 -12.51
CA TRP A 196 -11.89 5.88 -12.02
C TRP A 196 -12.56 5.46 -10.71
N PRO A 197 -12.91 4.17 -10.53
CA PRO A 197 -13.18 3.62 -9.22
C PRO A 197 -11.94 3.71 -8.33
N LEU A 198 -12.13 3.79 -7.01
CA LEU A 198 -11.01 3.87 -6.09
C LEU A 198 -11.26 3.20 -4.75
N ARG A 199 -10.17 2.85 -4.09
CA ARG A 199 -10.15 2.40 -2.70
C ARG A 199 -9.18 3.27 -1.90
N GLN A 200 -9.39 3.33 -0.59
CA GLN A 200 -8.57 4.13 0.30
C GLN A 200 -8.38 3.38 1.61
N HIS A 201 -7.13 3.04 1.88
CA HIS A 201 -6.63 2.51 3.13
C HIS A 201 -6.93 3.48 4.27
N ALA A 202 -7.61 2.99 5.32
CA ALA A 202 -7.70 3.67 6.60
C ALA A 202 -8.14 2.73 7.74
N THR A 203 -7.21 2.39 8.62
CA THR A 203 -7.48 1.60 9.84
C THR A 203 -8.13 2.47 10.92
N TYR A 204 -7.65 3.70 11.13
CA TYR A 204 -7.96 4.50 12.31
C TYR A 204 -8.96 5.63 12.04
N GLY A 205 -9.84 5.86 13.01
CA GLY A 205 -10.93 6.84 12.95
C GLY A 205 -10.46 8.27 12.68
N ASP A 206 -9.32 8.68 13.24
CA ASP A 206 -8.74 10.00 12.99
C ASP A 206 -8.32 10.16 11.51
N SER A 207 -7.70 9.13 10.92
CA SER A 207 -7.34 9.12 9.50
C SER A 207 -8.58 9.11 8.62
N ILE A 208 -9.59 8.30 8.97
CA ILE A 208 -10.86 8.21 8.24
C ILE A 208 -11.56 9.57 8.25
N GLY A 209 -11.55 10.28 9.38
CA GLY A 209 -12.11 11.63 9.50
C GLY A 209 -11.51 12.61 8.48
N LEU A 210 -10.18 12.69 8.42
CA LEU A 210 -9.46 13.54 7.46
C LEU A 210 -9.73 13.12 6.01
N ILE A 211 -9.71 11.82 5.73
CA ILE A 211 -10.02 11.27 4.39
C ILE A 211 -11.43 11.67 3.96
N MET A 212 -12.40 11.57 4.87
CA MET A 212 -13.79 11.93 4.59
C MET A 212 -13.95 13.44 4.37
N ASP A 213 -13.21 14.29 5.10
CA ASP A 213 -13.18 15.74 4.84
C ASP A 213 -12.71 16.04 3.42
N VAL A 214 -11.67 15.33 2.95
CA VAL A 214 -11.17 15.46 1.57
C VAL A 214 -12.20 14.94 0.56
N PHE A 215 -12.86 13.80 0.82
CA PHE A 215 -13.83 13.23 -0.11
C PHE A 215 -15.06 14.12 -0.27
N GLU A 216 -15.58 14.68 0.82
CA GLU A 216 -16.68 15.65 0.78
C GLU A 216 -16.28 16.90 0.01
N ARG A 217 -15.09 17.44 0.27
CA ARG A 217 -14.56 18.60 -0.46
C ARG A 217 -14.46 18.33 -1.96
N VAL A 218 -13.91 17.18 -2.37
CA VAL A 218 -13.85 16.80 -3.80
C VAL A 218 -15.26 16.66 -4.38
N ASN A 219 -16.19 16.04 -3.65
CA ASN A 219 -17.58 15.93 -4.09
C ASN A 219 -18.25 17.30 -4.31
N GLU A 220 -18.01 18.25 -3.39
CA GLU A 220 -18.53 19.61 -3.49
C GLU A 220 -17.93 20.38 -4.68
N GLU A 221 -16.61 20.30 -4.84
CA GLU A 221 -15.88 21.02 -5.90
C GLU A 221 -16.16 20.44 -7.30
N GLN A 222 -16.25 19.10 -7.42
CA GLN A 222 -16.45 18.40 -8.70
C GLN A 222 -17.92 18.13 -9.01
N GLY A 223 -18.82 18.29 -8.04
CA GLY A 223 -20.23 17.93 -8.13
C GLY A 223 -20.50 16.42 -8.23
N LYS A 224 -19.47 15.59 -8.00
CA LYS A 224 -19.51 14.12 -8.04
C LYS A 224 -18.32 13.52 -7.30
N LEU A 225 -18.42 12.23 -6.99
CA LEU A 225 -17.30 11.37 -6.63
C LEU A 225 -17.08 10.26 -7.66
N ALA A 226 -16.12 9.38 -7.37
CA ALA A 226 -15.86 8.17 -8.14
C ALA A 226 -17.13 7.30 -8.24
N PRO A 227 -17.33 6.59 -9.35
CA PRO A 227 -18.55 5.79 -9.59
C PRO A 227 -18.72 4.64 -8.59
N ARG A 228 -17.62 4.11 -8.05
CA ARG A 228 -17.57 3.15 -6.94
C ARG A 228 -16.36 3.49 -6.09
N TRP A 229 -16.54 3.53 -4.77
CA TRP A 229 -15.42 3.73 -3.86
C TRP A 229 -15.64 3.11 -2.48
N PHE A 230 -14.53 2.73 -1.84
CA PHE A 230 -14.51 2.07 -0.54
C PHE A 230 -13.45 2.66 0.38
N ILE A 231 -13.74 2.68 1.69
CA ILE A 231 -12.72 2.75 2.74
C ILE A 231 -12.36 1.33 3.16
N ASP A 232 -11.07 1.03 3.19
CA ASP A 232 -10.56 -0.28 3.57
C ASP A 232 -10.28 -0.34 5.06
N HIS A 233 -10.44 -1.53 5.67
CA HIS A 233 -10.19 -1.83 7.08
C HIS A 233 -11.21 -1.27 8.05
N ALA A 234 -11.18 0.05 8.30
CA ALA A 234 -12.13 0.76 9.13
C ALA A 234 -12.29 0.21 10.57
N GLU A 235 -11.25 -0.39 11.18
CA GLU A 235 -11.37 -1.03 12.49
C GLU A 235 -11.76 -0.07 13.61
N THR A 236 -11.36 1.19 13.52
CA THR A 236 -11.69 2.19 14.55
C THR A 236 -12.54 3.35 14.02
N ILE A 237 -13.28 3.13 12.93
CA ILE A 237 -14.21 4.12 12.38
C ILE A 237 -15.27 4.53 13.41
N HIS A 238 -15.68 5.80 13.41
CA HIS A 238 -16.79 6.26 14.26
C HIS A 238 -18.11 6.33 13.47
N ASP A 239 -19.22 6.33 14.21
CA ASP A 239 -20.58 6.41 13.65
C ASP A 239 -20.75 7.62 12.72
N ALA A 240 -20.13 8.75 13.03
CA ALA A 240 -20.18 9.96 12.21
C ALA A 240 -19.59 9.73 10.81
N GLU A 241 -18.46 9.05 10.71
CA GLU A 241 -17.85 8.72 9.42
C GLU A 241 -18.67 7.68 8.64
N LEU A 242 -19.34 6.74 9.31
CA LEU A 242 -20.28 5.81 8.66
C LEU A 242 -21.45 6.56 8.01
N GLU A 243 -22.02 7.55 8.70
CA GLU A 243 -23.08 8.39 8.16
C GLU A 243 -22.61 9.16 6.92
N ARG A 244 -21.38 9.69 6.94
CA ARG A 244 -20.77 10.42 5.82
C ARG A 244 -20.51 9.50 4.63
N ILE A 245 -19.97 8.29 4.85
CA ILE A 245 -19.77 7.27 3.81
C ILE A 245 -21.11 6.93 3.14
N LYS A 246 -22.15 6.70 3.95
CA LYS A 246 -23.49 6.43 3.44
C LYS A 246 -24.05 7.59 2.61
N ALA A 247 -23.91 8.82 3.10
CA ALA A 247 -24.42 10.02 2.44
C ALA A 247 -23.76 10.25 1.06
N LEU A 248 -22.48 9.93 0.94
CA LEU A 248 -21.70 10.04 -0.30
C LEU A 248 -21.76 8.79 -1.20
N GLY A 249 -22.55 7.77 -0.82
CA GLY A 249 -22.74 6.55 -1.60
C GLY A 249 -21.51 5.63 -1.65
N GLY A 250 -20.64 5.71 -0.66
CA GLY A 250 -19.47 4.84 -0.52
C GLY A 250 -19.77 3.51 0.16
N GLY A 251 -18.78 2.63 0.18
CA GLY A 251 -18.79 1.38 0.93
C GLY A 251 -17.57 1.22 1.84
N SER A 252 -17.48 0.06 2.50
CA SER A 252 -16.27 -0.36 3.19
C SER A 252 -15.83 -1.77 2.80
N ALA A 253 -14.53 -1.99 2.65
CA ALA A 253 -13.97 -3.32 2.41
C ALA A 253 -13.26 -3.81 3.67
N ILE A 254 -13.72 -4.94 4.21
CA ILE A 254 -13.32 -5.48 5.51
C ILE A 254 -12.48 -6.74 5.33
N GLN A 255 -11.38 -6.82 6.09
CA GLN A 255 -10.42 -7.90 6.06
C GLN A 255 -10.54 -8.77 7.31
N ASN A 256 -10.15 -10.04 7.19
CA ASN A 256 -10.15 -11.01 8.30
C ASN A 256 -9.02 -10.79 9.33
N ARG A 257 -8.32 -9.65 9.29
CA ARG A 257 -7.16 -9.35 10.15
C ARG A 257 -7.49 -9.41 11.64
N MET A 258 -8.69 -8.97 12.04
CA MET A 258 -9.15 -9.08 13.43
C MET A 258 -9.25 -10.52 13.94
N ALA A 259 -9.34 -11.52 13.06
CA ALA A 259 -9.30 -12.94 13.44
C ALA A 259 -7.87 -13.44 13.75
N PHE A 260 -6.83 -12.76 13.27
CA PHE A 260 -5.41 -13.15 13.42
C PHE A 260 -4.58 -12.19 14.28
N GLY A 261 -5.02 -10.94 14.41
CA GLY A 261 -4.34 -9.91 15.19
C GLY A 261 -5.24 -9.21 16.22
N GLY A 262 -6.47 -9.71 16.42
CA GLY A 262 -7.45 -9.11 17.32
C GLY A 262 -7.02 -9.08 18.77
N GLU A 263 -6.18 -10.03 19.22
CA GLU A 263 -5.60 -10.02 20.56
C GLU A 263 -4.70 -8.80 20.80
N TYR A 264 -3.87 -8.42 19.82
CA TYR A 264 -2.99 -7.25 19.91
C TYR A 264 -3.82 -5.97 19.91
N PHE A 265 -4.89 -5.93 19.11
CA PHE A 265 -5.85 -4.84 19.13
C PHE A 265 -6.53 -4.70 20.49
N ALA A 266 -7.05 -5.80 21.04
CA ALA A 266 -7.74 -5.81 22.33
C ALA A 266 -6.80 -5.47 23.49
N GLU A 267 -5.53 -5.87 23.43
CA GLU A 267 -4.52 -5.50 24.42
C GLU A 267 -4.25 -3.98 24.41
N ARG A 268 -4.12 -3.38 23.22
CA ARG A 268 -3.80 -1.96 23.06
C ARG A 268 -5.00 -1.05 23.29
N TYR A 269 -6.14 -1.34 22.67
CA TYR A 269 -7.33 -0.48 22.61
C TYR A 269 -8.46 -0.94 23.56
N GLY A 270 -8.31 -2.12 24.16
CA GLY A 270 -9.26 -2.67 25.12
C GLY A 270 -10.38 -3.50 24.48
N PRO A 271 -11.03 -4.37 25.26
CA PRO A 271 -12.03 -5.31 24.77
C PRO A 271 -13.31 -4.63 24.24
N LYS A 272 -13.62 -3.41 24.69
CA LYS A 272 -14.78 -2.66 24.20
C LYS A 272 -14.57 -2.18 22.77
N ALA A 273 -13.39 -1.64 22.46
CA ALA A 273 -13.04 -1.25 21.10
C ALA A 273 -12.99 -2.48 20.20
N ALA A 274 -12.36 -3.57 20.65
CA ALA A 274 -12.25 -4.81 19.89
C ALA A 274 -13.61 -5.43 19.53
N ALA A 275 -14.61 -5.33 20.42
CA ALA A 275 -15.96 -5.84 20.16
C ALA A 275 -16.73 -5.06 19.08
N HIS A 276 -16.25 -3.87 18.71
CA HIS A 276 -16.85 -2.99 17.72
C HIS A 276 -15.96 -2.85 16.47
N ALA A 277 -14.84 -3.58 16.38
CA ALA A 277 -13.83 -3.39 15.35
C ALA A 277 -13.75 -4.56 14.34
N PRO A 278 -13.93 -4.31 13.03
CA PRO A 278 -14.68 -3.19 12.46
C PRO A 278 -16.20 -3.34 12.72
N PRO A 279 -16.99 -2.25 12.69
CA PRO A 279 -18.41 -2.27 13.06
C PRO A 279 -19.30 -2.80 11.93
N LEU A 280 -19.08 -4.08 11.58
CA LEU A 280 -19.71 -4.75 10.45
C LEU A 280 -21.24 -4.79 10.57
N ARG A 281 -21.77 -4.96 11.79
CA ARG A 281 -23.21 -5.04 11.99
C ARG A 281 -23.87 -3.70 11.70
N GLU A 282 -23.28 -2.63 12.21
CA GLU A 282 -23.73 -1.26 12.05
C GLU A 282 -23.67 -0.84 10.57
N MET A 283 -22.56 -1.16 9.87
CA MET A 283 -22.45 -0.93 8.42
C MET A 283 -23.59 -1.59 7.64
N LEU A 284 -23.89 -2.86 7.94
CA LEU A 284 -24.98 -3.60 7.30
C LEU A 284 -26.36 -3.03 7.65
N ASP A 285 -26.58 -2.63 8.90
CA ASP A 285 -27.85 -2.03 9.35
C ASP A 285 -28.10 -0.64 8.73
N MET A 286 -27.04 0.07 8.33
CA MET A 286 -27.09 1.35 7.61
C MET A 286 -27.20 1.18 6.07
N ASP A 287 -27.29 -0.05 5.58
CA ASP A 287 -27.22 -0.38 4.14
C ASP A 287 -25.96 0.19 3.47
N ILE A 288 -24.82 0.23 4.18
CA ILE A 288 -23.52 0.55 3.59
C ILE A 288 -23.03 -0.71 2.85
N PRO A 289 -22.62 -0.63 1.57
CA PRO A 289 -22.03 -1.77 0.88
C PRO A 289 -20.77 -2.25 1.61
N VAL A 290 -20.75 -3.54 1.98
CA VAL A 290 -19.57 -4.16 2.59
C VAL A 290 -19.01 -5.26 1.69
N GLY A 291 -17.72 -5.14 1.36
CA GLY A 291 -16.94 -6.19 0.70
C GLY A 291 -16.10 -6.96 1.71
N GLY A 292 -16.00 -8.29 1.57
CA GLY A 292 -15.04 -9.10 2.32
C GLY A 292 -13.81 -9.38 1.46
N THR A 293 -12.61 -9.03 1.94
CA THR A 293 -11.36 -9.31 1.22
C THR A 293 -10.36 -10.09 2.09
N GLN A 294 -9.48 -10.86 1.46
CA GLN A 294 -8.25 -11.33 2.11
C GLN A 294 -7.22 -10.20 1.93
N HIS A 295 -6.65 -9.68 3.01
CA HIS A 295 -5.75 -8.53 2.91
C HIS A 295 -4.50 -8.86 2.08
N PHE A 296 -4.34 -8.19 0.93
CA PHE A 296 -3.13 -8.20 0.10
C PHE A 296 -3.10 -6.94 -0.78
N ALA A 297 -2.46 -5.84 -0.34
CA ALA A 297 -1.75 -4.88 -1.22
C ALA A 297 -1.30 -3.61 -0.48
N GLU A 298 -0.06 -3.18 -0.75
CA GLU A 298 0.35 -1.77 -0.80
C GLU A 298 0.84 -1.52 -2.26
N ASP A 299 0.64 -0.33 -2.84
CA ASP A 299 0.93 -0.06 -4.26
C ASP A 299 2.33 0.56 -4.49
N ASN A 300 3.07 0.13 -5.53
CA ASN A 300 4.31 0.79 -6.00
C ASN A 300 4.80 0.38 -7.42
N LYS A 301 5.92 1.01 -7.81
CA LYS A 301 6.40 1.31 -9.18
C LYS A 301 6.83 0.12 -10.03
N LEU A 302 6.97 -1.09 -9.49
CA LEU A 302 7.55 -2.25 -10.20
C LEU A 302 6.51 -3.07 -11.00
N SER A 303 5.54 -2.36 -11.54
CA SER A 303 4.38 -2.69 -12.39
C SER A 303 4.49 -3.69 -13.56
N ARG A 304 5.66 -4.28 -13.84
CA ARG A 304 5.75 -5.49 -14.69
C ARG A 304 6.59 -6.59 -14.02
N MET A 305 6.73 -6.58 -12.70
CA MET A 305 6.96 -7.78 -11.92
C MET A 305 5.61 -8.38 -11.57
N SER A 306 4.64 -7.54 -11.23
CA SER A 306 3.23 -7.82 -11.00
C SER A 306 2.37 -7.70 -12.27
N PRO A 307 1.41 -8.60 -12.56
CA PRO A 307 0.31 -8.36 -13.49
C PRO A 307 -0.79 -7.47 -12.89
N VAL A 308 -0.63 -6.93 -11.69
CA VAL A 308 -1.59 -6.04 -11.04
C VAL A 308 -0.86 -4.80 -10.48
N VAL A 309 -1.22 -3.64 -11.03
CA VAL A 309 -0.93 -2.25 -10.58
C VAL A 309 0.32 -1.57 -11.16
N THR A 310 0.22 -0.25 -11.36
CA THR A 310 1.22 0.71 -11.87
C THR A 310 1.23 1.90 -10.87
N TYR A 311 2.30 2.63 -10.54
CA TYR A 311 3.19 3.51 -11.32
C TYR A 311 4.38 3.94 -10.42
N GLU A 312 5.59 4.13 -10.97
CA GLU A 312 6.15 5.47 -11.29
C GLU A 312 7.15 5.42 -12.43
N ALA A 313 7.24 6.47 -13.27
CA ALA A 313 8.32 6.93 -14.18
C ALA A 313 7.84 7.96 -15.27
N ALA A 314 7.90 9.29 -15.04
CA ALA A 314 8.41 10.18 -16.10
C ALA A 314 9.06 11.48 -15.61
N ARG A 315 10.32 11.62 -16.04
CA ARG A 315 10.96 12.77 -16.71
C ARG A 315 12.45 12.43 -16.78
N GLN A 316 13.18 12.50 -17.90
CA GLN A 316 13.05 13.29 -19.12
C GLN A 316 13.67 12.51 -20.30
N GLY A 317 13.02 12.55 -21.46
CA GLY A 317 13.60 12.23 -22.75
C GLY A 317 13.39 13.39 -23.72
N GLN A 318 14.35 14.31 -23.76
CA GLN A 318 14.86 14.86 -25.01
C GLN A 318 16.28 14.35 -25.18
#